data_AF-A0A831WWC0-F1
#
_entry.id   AF-A0A831WWC0-F1
#
_cell.length_a   1.000
_cell.length_b   1.000
_cell.length_c   1.000
_cell.angle_alpha   90.00
_cell.angle_beta   90.00
_cell.angle_gamma   90.00
#
_symmetry.space_group_name_H-M   'P 1'
#
loop_
_entity.id
_entity.type
_entity.pdbx_description
1 polymer ?
#
loop_
_entity_poly.entity_id
_entity_poly.type
_entity_poly.pdbx_seq_one_letter_code
_entity_poly.pdbx_strand_id
1 'polypeptide(L)'
;MPTTTPAEPSPTQPAPAVPVQLVPPQTEHTDGVTSAMATLEEAIDKRLDQIEMIGEELAAGLPQPDVNPITPGMRYLHVSRTIYQLINDRNRAVGLYLAVASLLLTASSALLNAKPSGLLIVPIEDIQRWCLPVTFGILTVLSLFTDFLLIRTRIGLIYEVAKMNTLLGLPIGRVQRINPLSLFFIMHLVTALAGGGSATLFAYHLLVYFQAIPDFQMLASIGIGLAITLLLVGLYIGTVNYVTSDRRLGGLKN
;
A
#
# COMPACT_ATOMS: atom_id res chain seq x y z
N MET A 1 -39.56 -31.65 67.22
CA MET A 1 -38.58 -32.68 67.66
C MET A 1 -39.37 -33.94 67.98
N PRO A 2 -38.99 -35.18 67.57
CA PRO A 2 -37.63 -35.78 67.50
C PRO A 2 -37.26 -36.31 66.07
N THR A 3 -36.05 -36.16 65.52
CA THR A 3 -34.81 -37.00 65.58
C THR A 3 -34.96 -38.49 65.22
N THR A 4 -34.32 -38.93 64.12
CA THR A 4 -33.23 -39.95 64.08
C THR A 4 -32.63 -40.16 62.66
N THR A 5 -31.29 -40.14 62.58
CA THR A 5 -30.36 -40.60 61.52
C THR A 5 -30.02 -42.11 61.73
N PRO A 6 -29.03 -42.82 61.09
CA PRO A 6 -28.50 -42.94 59.70
C PRO A 6 -28.34 -44.43 59.16
N ALA A 7 -27.99 -44.57 57.86
CA ALA A 7 -27.09 -45.53 57.15
C ALA A 7 -27.32 -47.08 57.04
N GLU A 8 -27.36 -47.56 55.76
CA GLU A 8 -26.76 -48.76 55.04
C GLU A 8 -26.70 -50.19 55.64
N PRO A 9 -26.51 -51.33 54.88
CA PRO A 9 -25.82 -51.52 53.58
C PRO A 9 -26.35 -52.59 52.54
N SER A 10 -25.93 -52.43 51.25
CA SER A 10 -25.44 -53.41 50.22
C SER A 10 -26.13 -54.79 49.92
N PRO A 11 -25.76 -55.55 48.85
CA PRO A 11 -25.31 -55.22 47.48
C PRO A 11 -26.00 -56.10 46.38
N THR A 12 -26.08 -55.65 45.12
CA THR A 12 -26.11 -56.60 43.98
C THR A 12 -25.41 -55.99 42.77
N GLN A 13 -24.23 -56.52 42.47
CA GLN A 13 -23.49 -56.39 41.21
C GLN A 13 -23.38 -57.82 40.61
N PRO A 14 -23.02 -58.02 39.34
CA PRO A 14 -23.33 -57.29 38.10
C PRO A 14 -23.87 -58.24 37.00
N ALA A 15 -24.42 -57.68 35.91
CA ALA A 15 -24.56 -58.38 34.62
C ALA A 15 -23.95 -57.49 33.50
N PRO A 16 -23.41 -58.08 32.42
CA PRO A 16 -22.15 -57.67 31.79
C PRO A 16 -22.26 -56.51 30.79
N ALA A 17 -21.13 -55.81 30.63
CA ALA A 17 -20.92 -54.68 29.73
C ALA A 17 -21.04 -55.04 28.24
N VAL A 18 -21.77 -54.20 27.49
CA VAL A 18 -21.72 -54.08 26.02
C VAL A 18 -21.69 -52.58 25.69
N PRO A 19 -20.84 -52.12 24.76
CA PRO A 19 -20.20 -50.81 24.83
C PRO A 19 -21.09 -49.71 24.25
N VAL A 20 -21.42 -48.69 25.04
CA VAL A 20 -22.04 -47.47 24.53
C VAL A 20 -20.95 -46.44 24.31
N GLN A 21 -20.63 -46.29 23.02
CA GLN A 21 -19.88 -45.25 22.35
C GLN A 21 -19.91 -43.91 23.12
N LEU A 22 -18.74 -43.45 23.57
CA LEU A 22 -18.54 -42.08 24.04
C LEU A 22 -18.93 -41.13 22.90
N VAL A 23 -20.05 -40.43 23.08
CA VAL A 23 -20.36 -39.23 22.28
C VAL A 23 -19.21 -38.25 22.52
N PRO A 24 -18.46 -37.82 21.48
CA PRO A 24 -17.44 -36.80 21.66
C PRO A 24 -18.11 -35.52 22.16
N PRO A 25 -17.46 -34.73 23.03
CA PRO A 25 -18.00 -33.44 23.44
C PRO A 25 -18.26 -32.60 22.19
N GLN A 26 -19.50 -32.13 22.06
CA GLN A 26 -19.93 -31.24 21.00
C GLN A 26 -18.98 -30.06 20.92
N THR A 27 -18.28 -29.93 19.80
CA THR A 27 -17.52 -28.74 19.43
C THR A 27 -18.47 -27.74 18.76
N GLU A 28 -19.55 -27.38 19.45
CA GLU A 28 -20.33 -26.18 19.14
C GLU A 28 -19.85 -25.10 20.08
N HIS A 29 -18.91 -24.22 19.67
CA HIS A 29 -18.69 -22.87 20.24
C HIS A 29 -17.52 -22.14 19.54
N THR A 30 -17.50 -22.16 18.21
CA THR A 30 -16.58 -21.31 17.44
C THR A 30 -17.22 -20.68 16.19
N ASP A 31 -18.29 -21.26 15.66
CA ASP A 31 -18.98 -20.77 14.46
C ASP A 31 -19.77 -19.48 14.67
N GLY A 32 -20.16 -19.18 15.92
CA GLY A 32 -20.87 -17.93 16.25
C GLY A 32 -19.98 -16.70 16.25
N VAL A 33 -18.68 -16.83 16.54
CA VAL A 33 -17.76 -15.68 16.59
C VAL A 33 -17.35 -15.27 15.18
N THR A 34 -17.08 -16.23 14.29
CA THR A 34 -16.77 -15.97 12.89
C THR A 34 -17.98 -15.45 12.11
N SER A 35 -19.20 -15.96 12.36
CA SER A 35 -20.41 -15.43 11.70
C SER A 35 -20.87 -14.10 12.29
N ALA A 36 -20.71 -13.87 13.60
CA ALA A 36 -20.94 -12.56 14.22
C ALA A 36 -19.92 -11.51 13.76
N MET A 37 -18.65 -11.90 13.56
CA MET A 37 -17.65 -11.01 12.98
C MET A 37 -17.97 -10.71 11.51
N ALA A 38 -18.34 -11.72 10.70
CA ALA A 38 -18.71 -11.52 9.30
C ALA A 38 -19.96 -10.63 9.14
N THR A 39 -20.99 -10.81 9.98
CA THR A 39 -22.19 -9.96 9.97
C THR A 39 -21.92 -8.55 10.51
N LEU A 40 -21.00 -8.40 11.47
CA LEU A 40 -20.50 -7.10 11.90
C LEU A 40 -19.71 -6.41 10.78
N GLU A 41 -18.91 -7.16 10.03
CA GLU A 41 -18.15 -6.66 8.89
C GLU A 41 -19.08 -6.20 7.76
N GLU A 42 -20.10 -6.99 7.40
CA GLU A 42 -21.15 -6.57 6.45
C GLU A 42 -21.94 -5.35 6.94
N ALA A 43 -22.23 -5.27 8.24
CA ALA A 43 -22.91 -4.11 8.83
C ALA A 43 -22.01 -2.87 8.83
N ILE A 44 -20.71 -3.03 9.04
CA ILE A 44 -19.70 -1.97 8.95
C ILE A 44 -19.57 -1.51 7.49
N ASP A 45 -19.46 -2.43 6.54
CA ASP A 45 -19.30 -2.15 5.11
C ASP A 45 -20.53 -1.45 4.54
N LYS A 46 -21.74 -1.90 4.89
CA LYS A 46 -23.00 -1.24 4.50
C LYS A 46 -23.11 0.19 5.07
N ARG A 47 -22.58 0.42 6.27
CA ARG A 47 -22.50 1.77 6.86
C ARG A 47 -21.38 2.60 6.23
N LEU A 48 -20.32 1.95 5.77
CA LEU A 48 -19.22 2.55 5.02
C LEU A 48 -19.71 3.08 3.67
N ASP A 49 -20.44 2.25 2.92
CA ASP A 49 -21.03 2.61 1.62
C ASP A 49 -22.00 3.79 1.77
N GLN A 50 -22.77 3.84 2.88
CA GLN A 50 -23.64 4.98 3.18
C GLN A 50 -22.83 6.27 3.45
N ILE A 51 -21.66 6.17 4.10
CA ILE A 51 -20.78 7.32 4.35
C ILE A 51 -20.17 7.82 3.05
N GLU A 52 -19.74 6.92 2.17
CA GLU A 52 -19.18 7.24 0.86
C GLU A 52 -20.23 7.87 -0.06
N MET A 53 -21.41 7.27 -0.16
CA MET A 53 -22.56 7.77 -0.93
C MET A 53 -23.00 9.17 -0.47
N ILE A 54 -23.08 9.42 0.86
CA ILE A 54 -23.40 10.76 1.38
C ILE A 54 -22.29 11.77 1.08
N GLY A 55 -21.02 11.33 1.04
CA GLY A 55 -19.88 12.15 0.61
C GLY A 55 -19.96 12.52 -0.87
N GLU A 56 -20.36 11.59 -1.73
CA GLU A 56 -20.58 11.81 -3.15
C GLU A 56 -21.79 12.70 -3.43
N GLU A 57 -22.90 12.52 -2.70
CA GLU A 57 -24.11 13.33 -2.80
C GLU A 57 -23.88 14.80 -2.39
N LEU A 58 -23.06 15.02 -1.35
CA LEU A 58 -22.58 16.36 -0.95
C LEU A 58 -21.72 17.00 -2.03
N ALA A 59 -20.80 16.23 -2.63
CA ALA A 59 -19.95 16.70 -3.72
C ALA A 59 -20.75 16.97 -5.01
N ALA A 60 -21.88 16.29 -5.20
CA ALA A 60 -22.84 16.49 -6.29
C ALA A 60 -23.85 17.63 -6.01
N GLY A 61 -23.85 18.23 -4.82
CA GLY A 61 -24.73 19.34 -4.44
C GLY A 61 -26.19 18.93 -4.20
N LEU A 62 -26.45 17.66 -3.86
CA LEU A 62 -27.80 17.18 -3.58
C LEU A 62 -28.27 17.62 -2.17
N PRO A 63 -29.56 17.95 -1.97
CA PRO A 63 -30.09 18.33 -0.67
C PRO A 63 -29.98 17.18 0.33
N GLN A 64 -29.35 17.41 1.48
CA GLN A 64 -29.26 16.39 2.52
C GLN A 64 -30.63 16.13 3.17
N PRO A 65 -30.96 14.87 3.49
CA PRO A 65 -32.13 14.57 4.32
C PRO A 65 -31.97 15.15 5.74
N ASP A 66 -33.07 15.65 6.32
CA ASP A 66 -33.14 16.32 7.65
C ASP A 66 -32.57 15.51 8.83
N VAL A 67 -32.38 14.20 8.65
CA VAL A 67 -31.76 13.32 9.64
C VAL A 67 -30.52 12.70 9.01
N ASN A 68 -29.34 13.22 9.37
CA ASN A 68 -28.08 12.61 8.98
C ASN A 68 -27.92 11.28 9.75
N PRO A 69 -28.01 10.11 9.09
CA PRO A 69 -28.03 8.81 9.79
C PRO A 69 -26.67 8.42 10.39
N ILE A 70 -25.63 9.21 10.14
CA ILE A 70 -24.25 8.93 10.50
C ILE A 70 -23.80 9.97 11.54
N THR A 71 -23.37 9.47 12.69
CA THR A 71 -22.83 10.33 13.74
C THR A 71 -21.47 10.91 13.34
N PRO A 72 -21.10 12.12 13.82
CA PRO A 72 -19.78 12.69 13.60
C PRO A 72 -18.62 11.75 13.98
N GLY A 73 -18.81 10.90 15.01
CA GLY A 73 -17.84 9.89 15.41
C GLY A 73 -17.62 8.78 14.37
N MET A 74 -18.67 8.35 13.67
CA MET A 74 -18.54 7.38 12.57
C MET A 74 -17.79 7.97 11.37
N ARG A 75 -18.05 9.24 11.03
CA ARG A 75 -17.30 9.95 9.97
C ARG A 75 -15.82 10.07 10.33
N TYR A 76 -15.52 10.42 11.57
CA TYR A 76 -14.15 10.50 12.06
C TYR A 76 -13.41 9.15 11.98
N LEU A 77 -14.05 8.07 12.41
CA LEU A 77 -13.47 6.72 12.34
C LEU A 77 -13.20 6.29 10.90
N HIS A 78 -14.11 6.57 9.98
CA HIS A 78 -13.94 6.26 8.56
C HIS A 78 -12.74 7.00 7.97
N VAL A 79 -12.67 8.33 8.15
CA VAL A 79 -11.55 9.14 7.65
C VAL A 79 -10.22 8.69 8.26
N SER A 80 -10.20 8.35 9.54
CA SER A 80 -9.01 7.81 10.21
C SER A 80 -8.57 6.47 9.64
N ARG A 81 -9.52 5.56 9.35
CA ARG A 81 -9.25 4.25 8.72
C ARG A 81 -8.66 4.43 7.33
N THR A 82 -9.26 5.29 6.52
CA THR A 82 -8.81 5.58 5.15
C THR A 82 -7.41 6.21 5.13
N ILE A 83 -7.12 7.15 6.04
CA ILE A 83 -5.77 7.73 6.19
C ILE A 83 -4.75 6.63 6.52
N TYR A 84 -5.08 5.74 7.47
CA TYR A 84 -4.19 4.64 7.84
C TYR A 84 -3.92 3.70 6.67
N GLN A 85 -4.97 3.31 5.93
CA GLN A 85 -4.85 2.47 4.73
C GLN A 85 -3.97 3.12 3.67
N LEU A 86 -4.17 4.41 3.38
CA LEU A 86 -3.35 5.17 2.42
C LEU A 86 -1.87 5.20 2.82
N ILE A 87 -1.57 5.37 4.11
CA ILE A 87 -0.20 5.34 4.62
C ILE A 87 0.41 3.94 4.48
N ASN A 88 -0.36 2.90 4.82
CA ASN A 88 0.09 1.52 4.75
C ASN A 88 0.35 1.08 3.31
N ASP A 89 -0.56 1.38 2.39
CA ASP A 89 -0.43 1.08 0.96
C ASP A 89 0.78 1.78 0.36
N ARG A 90 1.00 3.05 0.70
CA ARG A 90 2.19 3.80 0.31
C ARG A 90 3.47 3.11 0.81
N ASN A 91 3.54 2.79 2.10
CA ASN A 91 4.71 2.16 2.70
C ASN A 91 4.99 0.78 2.07
N ARG A 92 3.93 0.01 1.80
CA ARG A 92 4.01 -1.29 1.14
C ARG A 92 4.51 -1.16 -0.31
N ALA A 93 4.01 -0.19 -1.06
CA ALA A 93 4.42 0.05 -2.44
C ALA A 93 5.91 0.42 -2.53
N VAL A 94 6.37 1.39 -1.72
CA VAL A 94 7.79 1.78 -1.67
C VAL A 94 8.66 0.64 -1.18
N GLY A 95 8.24 -0.06 -0.11
CA GLY A 95 8.99 -1.17 0.45
C GLY A 95 9.18 -2.31 -0.55
N LEU A 96 8.12 -2.68 -1.28
CA LEU A 96 8.20 -3.70 -2.32
C LEU A 96 9.10 -3.27 -3.47
N TYR A 97 8.97 -2.02 -3.95
CA TYR A 97 9.84 -1.48 -4.99
C TYR A 97 11.31 -1.54 -4.58
N LEU A 98 11.66 -1.05 -3.38
CA LEU A 98 13.03 -1.04 -2.89
C LEU A 98 13.59 -2.45 -2.64
N ALA A 99 12.75 -3.40 -2.21
CA ALA A 99 13.15 -4.80 -2.07
C ALA A 99 13.49 -5.41 -3.44
N VAL A 100 12.64 -5.21 -4.45
CA VAL A 100 12.90 -5.68 -5.82
C VAL A 100 14.13 -4.99 -6.42
N ALA A 101 14.25 -3.68 -6.25
CA ALA A 101 15.39 -2.90 -6.72
C ALA A 101 16.70 -3.36 -6.09
N SER A 102 16.74 -3.56 -4.77
CA SER A 102 17.94 -4.02 -4.09
C SER A 102 18.36 -5.43 -4.53
N LEU A 103 17.40 -6.35 -4.71
CA LEU A 103 17.68 -7.69 -5.22
C LEU A 103 18.24 -7.65 -6.65
N LEU A 104 17.59 -6.92 -7.55
CA LEU A 104 18.00 -6.85 -8.96
C LEU A 104 19.33 -6.11 -9.14
N LEU A 105 19.58 -5.05 -8.38
CA LEU A 105 20.86 -4.36 -8.38
C LEU A 105 21.98 -5.24 -7.82
N THR A 106 21.72 -6.00 -6.75
CA THR A 106 22.69 -6.94 -6.19
C THR A 106 23.03 -8.05 -7.17
N ALA A 107 22.01 -8.64 -7.81
CA ALA A 107 22.20 -9.67 -8.83
C ALA A 107 22.97 -9.13 -10.04
N SER A 108 22.63 -7.93 -10.52
CA SER A 108 23.33 -7.27 -11.63
C SER A 108 24.79 -6.97 -11.27
N SER A 109 25.04 -6.52 -10.05
CA SER A 109 26.39 -6.25 -9.54
C SER A 109 27.21 -7.53 -9.42
N ALA A 110 26.61 -8.62 -8.95
CA ALA A 110 27.26 -9.92 -8.90
C ALA A 110 27.61 -10.43 -10.31
N LEU A 111 26.71 -10.25 -11.27
CA LEU A 111 26.93 -10.62 -12.67
C LEU A 111 28.05 -9.80 -13.32
N LEU A 112 28.15 -8.51 -13.02
CA LEU A 112 29.23 -7.64 -13.51
C LEU A 112 30.60 -7.96 -12.90
N ASN A 113 30.64 -8.49 -11.68
CA ASN A 113 31.87 -8.89 -10.99
C ASN A 113 32.24 -10.37 -11.21
N ALA A 114 31.41 -11.14 -11.90
CA ALA A 114 31.65 -12.55 -12.17
C ALA A 114 32.87 -12.70 -13.07
N LYS A 115 33.88 -13.46 -12.62
CA LYS A 115 35.02 -13.86 -13.44
C LYS A 115 34.73 -15.25 -14.03
N PRO A 116 34.78 -15.43 -15.35
CA PRO A 116 34.55 -16.74 -15.96
C PRO A 116 35.66 -17.71 -15.54
N SER A 117 35.31 -18.69 -14.71
CA SER A 117 36.21 -19.77 -14.27
C SER A 117 35.96 -21.02 -15.11
N GLY A 118 36.24 -20.96 -16.41
CA GLY A 118 36.17 -22.12 -17.32
C GLY A 118 35.39 -21.87 -18.62
N LEU A 119 35.27 -22.91 -19.44
CA LEU A 119 34.40 -22.93 -20.63
C LEU A 119 32.94 -23.07 -20.18
N LEU A 120 32.20 -21.96 -20.16
CA LEU A 120 30.75 -22.00 -19.93
C LEU A 120 30.01 -22.42 -21.20
N ILE A 121 28.87 -23.12 -21.03
CA ILE A 121 27.96 -23.47 -22.13
C ILE A 121 27.37 -22.22 -22.79
N VAL A 122 27.15 -21.16 -22.00
CA VAL A 122 26.74 -19.84 -22.48
C VAL A 122 27.76 -18.82 -21.96
N PRO A 123 28.38 -18.01 -22.84
CA PRO A 123 29.33 -16.98 -22.41
C PRO A 123 28.62 -15.95 -21.52
N ILE A 124 29.31 -15.50 -20.47
CA ILE A 124 28.75 -14.54 -19.50
C ILE A 124 28.45 -13.20 -20.19
N GLU A 125 29.20 -12.88 -21.23
CA GLU A 125 29.06 -11.67 -22.04
C GLU A 125 27.68 -11.61 -22.71
N ASP A 126 27.17 -12.73 -23.22
CA ASP A 126 25.83 -12.79 -23.82
C ASP A 126 24.74 -12.60 -22.76
N ILE A 127 24.92 -13.18 -21.58
CA ILE A 127 24.00 -12.99 -20.46
C ILE A 127 23.98 -11.53 -20.02
N GLN A 128 25.15 -10.90 -19.86
CA GLN A 128 25.27 -9.48 -19.52
C GLN A 128 24.64 -8.58 -20.59
N ARG A 129 24.80 -8.94 -21.86
CA ARG A 129 24.27 -8.17 -23.00
C ARG A 129 22.74 -8.08 -23.00
N TRP A 130 22.06 -9.17 -22.69
CA TRP A 130 20.59 -9.21 -22.74
C TRP A 130 19.95 -8.95 -21.37
N CYS A 131 20.55 -9.44 -20.29
CA CYS A 131 19.93 -9.41 -18.97
C CYS A 131 20.04 -8.03 -18.28
N LEU A 132 21.20 -7.36 -18.37
CA LEU A 132 21.42 -6.07 -17.71
C LEU A 132 20.49 -4.97 -18.22
N PRO A 133 20.41 -4.67 -19.54
CA PRO A 133 19.51 -3.62 -20.01
C PRO A 133 18.04 -3.94 -19.70
N VAL A 134 17.62 -5.20 -19.83
CA VAL A 134 16.25 -5.58 -19.49
C VAL A 134 15.95 -5.33 -18.01
N THR A 135 16.88 -5.69 -17.12
CA THR A 135 16.74 -5.48 -15.67
C THR A 135 16.60 -3.99 -15.34
N PHE A 136 17.50 -3.15 -15.85
CA PHE A 136 17.46 -1.71 -15.60
C PHE A 136 16.25 -1.03 -16.26
N GLY A 137 15.82 -1.51 -17.43
CA GLY A 137 14.59 -1.07 -18.08
C GLY A 137 13.36 -1.37 -17.23
N ILE A 138 13.23 -2.60 -16.71
CA ILE A 138 12.13 -2.99 -15.83
C ILE A 138 12.14 -2.16 -14.54
N LEU A 139 13.30 -1.95 -13.92
CA LEU A 139 13.43 -1.11 -12.71
C LEU A 139 13.00 0.34 -12.96
N THR A 140 13.31 0.87 -14.14
CA THR A 140 12.87 2.21 -14.56
C THR A 140 11.35 2.26 -14.67
N VAL A 141 10.74 1.31 -15.39
CA VAL A 141 9.29 1.25 -15.55
C VAL A 141 8.57 1.08 -14.21
N LEU A 142 9.09 0.19 -13.35
CA LEU A 142 8.54 -0.05 -12.02
C LEU A 142 8.62 1.20 -11.13
N SER A 143 9.69 2.00 -11.26
CA SER A 143 9.81 3.30 -10.58
C SER A 143 8.72 4.27 -11.05
N LEU A 144 8.48 4.38 -12.36
CA LEU A 144 7.42 5.25 -12.90
C LEU A 144 6.05 4.89 -12.31
N PHE A 145 5.70 3.61 -12.30
CA PHE A 145 4.44 3.16 -11.72
C PHE A 145 4.36 3.42 -10.22
N THR A 146 5.45 3.17 -9.50
CA THR A 146 5.53 3.44 -8.06
C THR A 146 5.31 4.93 -7.78
N ASP A 147 5.96 5.81 -8.53
CA ASP A 147 5.82 7.27 -8.42
C ASP A 147 4.38 7.74 -8.66
N PHE A 148 3.69 7.18 -9.65
CA PHE A 148 2.27 7.48 -9.86
C PHE A 148 1.40 7.06 -8.68
N LEU A 149 1.66 5.88 -8.08
CA LEU A 149 0.96 5.43 -6.87
C LEU A 149 1.25 6.35 -5.68
N LEU A 150 2.49 6.86 -5.54
CA LEU A 150 2.85 7.81 -4.48
C LEU A 150 2.14 9.16 -4.63
N ILE A 151 2.01 9.65 -5.86
CA ILE A 151 1.25 10.88 -6.13
C ILE A 151 -0.23 10.67 -5.78
N ARG A 152 -0.83 9.56 -6.23
CA ARG A 152 -2.23 9.24 -5.94
C ARG A 152 -2.49 9.13 -4.44
N THR A 153 -1.64 8.41 -3.70
CA THR A 153 -1.77 8.24 -2.25
C THR A 153 -1.57 9.55 -1.49
N ARG A 154 -0.61 10.40 -1.91
CA ARG A 154 -0.41 11.74 -1.32
C ARG A 154 -1.63 12.62 -1.49
N ILE A 155 -2.19 12.67 -2.70
CA ILE A 155 -3.38 13.49 -3.00
C ILE A 155 -4.56 13.00 -2.15
N GLY A 156 -4.83 11.69 -2.14
CA GLY A 156 -5.89 11.10 -1.31
C GLY A 156 -5.72 11.44 0.16
N LEU A 157 -4.49 11.39 0.68
CA LEU A 157 -4.21 11.71 2.08
C LEU A 157 -4.44 13.18 2.41
N ILE A 158 -4.10 14.12 1.50
CA ILE A 158 -4.40 15.54 1.70
C ILE A 158 -5.91 15.77 1.76
N TYR A 159 -6.70 15.10 0.91
CA TYR A 159 -8.16 15.19 0.94
C TYR A 159 -8.76 14.62 2.23
N GLU A 160 -8.33 13.43 2.65
CA GLU A 160 -8.85 12.83 3.89
C GLU A 160 -8.43 13.61 5.14
N VAL A 161 -7.20 14.12 5.21
CA VAL A 161 -6.77 15.00 6.31
C VAL A 161 -7.54 16.32 6.30
N ALA A 162 -7.83 16.90 5.12
CA ALA A 162 -8.65 18.10 5.02
C ALA A 162 -10.08 17.84 5.53
N LYS A 163 -10.68 16.70 5.16
CA LYS A 163 -11.99 16.24 5.66
C LYS A 163 -11.98 16.02 7.18
N MET A 164 -10.88 15.50 7.74
CA MET A 164 -10.73 15.36 9.19
C MET A 164 -10.67 16.72 9.89
N ASN A 165 -9.92 17.68 9.33
CA ASN A 165 -9.81 19.02 9.87
C ASN A 165 -11.16 19.76 9.86
N THR A 166 -11.99 19.59 8.82
CA THR A 166 -13.34 20.17 8.80
C THR A 166 -14.25 19.55 9.85
N LEU A 167 -14.22 18.22 10.02
CA LEU A 167 -14.99 17.54 11.08
C LEU A 167 -14.59 18.00 12.49
N LEU A 168 -13.32 18.34 12.70
CA LEU A 168 -12.79 18.83 13.96
C LEU A 168 -12.93 20.37 14.15
N GLY A 169 -13.49 21.08 13.16
CA GLY A 169 -13.61 22.54 13.19
C GLY A 169 -12.27 23.29 13.12
N LEU A 170 -11.20 22.61 12.68
CA LEU A 170 -9.87 23.21 12.55
C LEU A 170 -9.72 23.92 11.21
N PRO A 171 -9.02 25.08 11.15
CA PRO A 171 -8.83 25.80 9.91
C PRO A 171 -8.05 24.94 8.88
N ILE A 172 -8.68 24.76 7.72
CA ILE A 172 -8.23 23.90 6.60
C ILE A 172 -6.84 24.28 6.07
N GLY A 173 -6.43 25.54 6.26
CA GLY A 173 -5.15 26.09 5.77
C GLY A 173 -3.89 25.59 6.46
N ARG A 174 -3.97 24.73 7.49
CA ARG A 174 -2.80 24.28 8.26
C ARG A 174 -2.06 23.06 7.68
N VAL A 175 -2.52 22.50 6.56
CA VAL A 175 -1.84 21.36 5.93
C VAL A 175 -0.81 21.88 4.93
N GLN A 176 0.47 21.82 5.30
CA GLN A 176 1.57 22.18 4.41
C GLN A 176 1.61 21.20 3.22
N ARG A 177 1.17 21.67 2.06
CA ARG A 177 0.93 20.83 0.86
C ARG A 177 2.22 20.23 0.31
N ILE A 178 3.28 21.03 0.28
CA ILE A 178 4.62 20.62 -0.11
C ILE A 178 5.56 21.00 1.02
N ASN A 179 6.10 19.97 1.68
CA ASN A 179 7.23 20.10 2.56
C ASN A 179 8.31 19.15 2.02
N PRO A 180 9.49 19.66 1.60
CA PRO A 180 10.57 18.84 1.07
C PRO A 180 11.17 17.89 2.12
N LEU A 181 10.99 18.18 3.41
CA LEU A 181 11.36 17.27 4.50
C LEU A 181 10.22 16.31 4.90
N SER A 182 9.09 16.36 4.19
CA SER A 182 8.01 15.38 4.41
C SER A 182 8.47 14.01 3.97
N LEU A 183 8.18 12.99 4.79
CA LEU A 183 8.43 11.59 4.46
C LEU A 183 7.83 11.19 3.10
N PHE A 184 6.70 11.77 2.70
CA PHE A 184 6.12 11.56 1.37
C PHE A 184 7.01 12.08 0.24
N PHE A 185 7.63 13.25 0.42
CA PHE A 185 8.54 13.80 -0.59
C PHE A 185 9.84 13.01 -0.63
N ILE A 186 10.36 12.62 0.53
CA ILE A 186 11.57 11.79 0.62
C ILE A 186 11.35 10.44 -0.07
N MET A 187 10.24 9.77 0.20
CA MET A 187 9.93 8.49 -0.46
C MET A 187 9.83 8.64 -1.98
N HIS A 188 9.13 9.67 -2.47
CA HIS A 188 9.05 9.98 -3.90
C HIS A 188 10.42 10.32 -4.50
N LEU A 189 11.24 11.08 -3.77
CA LEU A 189 12.57 11.45 -4.23
C LEU A 189 13.48 10.23 -4.35
N VAL A 190 13.41 9.31 -3.38
CA VAL A 190 14.18 8.06 -3.42
C VAL A 190 13.75 7.20 -4.59
N THR A 191 12.46 7.03 -4.85
CA THR A 191 11.96 6.26 -5.99
C THR A 191 12.28 6.91 -7.33
N ALA A 192 12.19 8.23 -7.44
CA ALA A 192 12.56 8.99 -8.64
C ALA A 192 14.07 8.89 -8.93
N LEU A 193 14.92 9.01 -7.90
CA LEU A 193 16.38 8.85 -8.04
C LEU A 193 16.75 7.41 -8.43
N ALA A 194 16.12 6.41 -7.83
CA ALA A 194 16.34 5.01 -8.18
C ALA A 194 15.88 4.71 -9.63
N GLY A 195 14.75 5.30 -10.05
CA GLY A 195 14.26 5.23 -11.42
C GLY A 195 15.19 5.89 -12.43
N GLY A 196 15.63 7.11 -12.18
CA GLY A 196 16.57 7.84 -13.03
C GLY A 196 17.96 7.20 -13.09
N GLY A 197 18.44 6.65 -11.96
CA GLY A 197 19.67 5.86 -11.92
C GLY A 197 19.57 4.59 -12.77
N SER A 198 18.43 3.88 -12.67
CA SER A 198 18.15 2.71 -13.51
C SER A 198 18.05 3.09 -14.99
N ALA A 199 17.42 4.23 -15.31
CA ALA A 199 17.31 4.71 -16.68
C ALA A 199 18.67 5.10 -17.28
N THR A 200 19.56 5.66 -16.46
CA THR A 200 20.94 5.96 -16.84
C THR A 200 21.67 4.68 -17.24
N LEU A 201 21.60 3.64 -16.42
CA LEU A 201 22.26 2.36 -16.68
C LEU A 201 21.64 1.65 -17.90
N PHE A 202 20.32 1.69 -18.04
CA PHE A 202 19.62 1.19 -19.21
C PHE A 202 20.08 1.88 -20.50
N ALA A 203 20.03 3.22 -20.53
CA ALA A 203 20.44 4.02 -21.68
C ALA A 203 21.92 3.83 -22.01
N TYR A 204 22.78 3.74 -20.99
CA TYR A 204 24.20 3.46 -21.15
C TYR A 204 24.43 2.14 -21.88
N HIS A 205 23.80 1.06 -21.40
CA HIS A 205 23.92 -0.25 -22.04
C HIS A 205 23.44 -0.20 -23.49
N LEU A 206 22.28 0.40 -23.78
CA LEU A 206 21.82 0.53 -25.17
C LEU A 206 22.79 1.34 -26.05
N LEU A 207 23.29 2.48 -25.59
CA LEU A 207 24.17 3.35 -26.37
C LEU A 207 25.52 2.68 -26.66
N VAL A 208 26.09 1.96 -25.69
CA VAL A 208 27.31 1.16 -25.87
C VAL A 208 27.07 0.05 -26.90
N TYR A 209 25.95 -0.68 -26.80
CA TYR A 209 25.66 -1.80 -27.69
C TYR A 209 25.34 -1.38 -29.12
N PHE A 210 24.63 -0.27 -29.32
CA PHE A 210 24.26 0.23 -30.65
C PHE A 210 25.34 1.10 -31.31
N GLN A 211 26.47 1.37 -30.62
CA GLN A 211 27.56 2.23 -31.10
C GLN A 211 27.09 3.58 -31.63
N ALA A 212 25.98 4.12 -31.10
CA ALA A 212 25.29 5.24 -31.73
C ALA A 212 26.12 6.54 -31.72
N ILE A 213 26.84 6.83 -30.61
CA ILE A 213 27.66 8.05 -30.45
C ILE A 213 28.84 7.80 -29.48
N PRO A 214 30.01 7.29 -29.93
CA PRO A 214 31.10 6.81 -29.06
C PRO A 214 31.61 7.82 -28.02
N ASP A 215 31.70 9.11 -28.36
CA ASP A 215 32.30 10.11 -27.48
C ASP A 215 31.33 10.68 -26.43
N PHE A 216 30.02 10.54 -26.64
CA PHE A 216 28.98 11.15 -25.80
C PHE A 216 28.09 10.14 -25.07
N GLN A 217 28.36 8.84 -25.13
CA GLN A 217 27.49 7.78 -24.57
C GLN A 217 27.20 7.98 -23.08
N MET A 218 28.23 8.29 -22.29
CA MET A 218 28.10 8.48 -20.85
C MET A 218 27.35 9.77 -20.49
N LEU A 219 27.64 10.87 -21.20
CA LEU A 219 26.95 12.15 -20.98
C LEU A 219 25.47 12.06 -21.40
N ALA A 220 25.19 11.40 -22.52
CA ALA A 220 23.84 11.18 -23.01
C ALA A 220 23.02 10.30 -22.06
N SER A 221 23.61 9.21 -21.53
CA SER A 221 22.91 8.34 -20.58
C SER A 221 22.61 9.05 -19.26
N ILE A 222 23.56 9.82 -18.71
CA ILE A 222 23.36 10.65 -17.52
C ILE A 222 22.28 11.70 -17.79
N GLY A 223 22.31 12.33 -18.96
CA GLY A 223 21.29 13.30 -19.38
C GLY A 223 19.89 12.70 -19.40
N ILE A 224 19.73 11.49 -19.92
CA ILE A 224 18.45 10.76 -19.94
C ILE A 224 17.97 10.46 -18.52
N GLY A 225 18.85 9.94 -17.66
CA GLY A 225 18.48 9.62 -16.27
C GLY A 225 18.11 10.86 -15.45
N LEU A 226 18.86 11.96 -15.61
CA LEU A 226 18.53 13.24 -14.99
C LEU A 226 17.20 13.79 -15.52
N ALA A 227 16.96 13.72 -16.83
CA ALA A 227 15.71 14.17 -17.43
C ALA A 227 14.51 13.39 -16.86
N ILE A 228 14.61 12.07 -16.74
CA ILE A 228 13.56 11.23 -16.13
C ILE A 228 13.35 11.57 -14.66
N THR A 229 14.44 11.76 -13.89
CA THR A 229 14.34 12.15 -12.47
C THR A 229 13.64 13.49 -12.31
N LEU A 230 14.07 14.50 -13.08
CA LEU A 230 13.48 15.84 -13.05
C LEU A 230 12.03 15.83 -13.52
N LEU A 231 11.70 15.02 -14.53
CA LEU A 231 10.34 14.86 -15.01
C LEU A 231 9.45 14.26 -13.91
N LEU A 232 9.90 13.22 -13.21
CA LEU A 232 9.15 12.58 -12.13
C LEU A 232 8.94 13.52 -10.93
N VAL A 233 9.98 14.25 -10.51
CA VAL A 233 9.88 15.24 -9.44
C VAL A 233 8.99 16.40 -9.86
N GLY A 234 9.16 16.90 -11.09
CA GLY A 234 8.34 17.98 -11.64
C GLY A 234 6.87 17.59 -11.77
N LEU A 235 6.59 16.37 -12.22
CA LEU A 235 5.24 15.81 -12.32
C LEU A 235 4.62 15.66 -10.92
N TYR A 236 5.38 15.22 -9.93
CA TYR A 236 4.94 15.18 -8.54
C TYR A 236 4.56 16.58 -8.01
N ILE A 237 5.46 17.56 -8.14
CA ILE A 237 5.23 18.93 -7.65
C ILE A 237 4.04 19.57 -8.39
N GLY A 238 4.02 19.45 -9.72
CA GLY A 238 2.98 19.99 -10.58
C GLY A 238 1.61 19.40 -10.28
N THR A 239 1.51 18.08 -10.16
CA THR A 239 0.23 17.40 -9.90
C THR A 239 -0.29 17.73 -8.51
N VAL A 240 0.57 17.70 -7.49
CA VAL A 240 0.17 18.06 -6.12
C VAL A 240 -0.31 19.51 -6.09
N ASN A 241 0.44 20.46 -6.65
CA ASN A 241 0.03 21.87 -6.66
C ASN A 241 -1.25 22.12 -7.45
N TYR A 242 -1.41 21.49 -8.61
CA TYR A 242 -2.57 21.68 -9.47
C TYR A 242 -3.84 21.13 -8.81
N VAL A 243 -3.80 19.88 -8.34
CA VAL A 243 -4.96 19.18 -7.77
C VAL A 243 -5.33 19.74 -6.40
N THR A 244 -4.35 20.12 -5.58
CA THR A 244 -4.59 20.64 -4.22
C THR A 244 -4.73 22.17 -4.15
N SER A 245 -4.84 22.86 -5.29
CA SER A 245 -5.06 24.31 -5.31
C SER A 245 -6.38 24.69 -4.62
N ASP A 246 -6.36 25.75 -3.80
CA ASP A 246 -7.48 26.20 -2.95
C ASP A 246 -8.80 26.40 -3.69
N ARG A 247 -8.76 26.66 -5.01
CA ARG A 247 -9.96 26.83 -5.84
C ARG A 247 -10.80 25.56 -5.94
N ARG A 248 -10.22 24.37 -5.78
CA ARG A 248 -10.96 23.08 -5.81
C ARG A 248 -11.36 22.59 -4.42
N LEU A 249 -10.59 22.93 -3.39
CA LEU A 249 -10.92 22.61 -2.00
C LEU A 249 -11.94 23.59 -1.41
N GLY A 250 -12.00 24.83 -1.90
CA GLY A 250 -12.98 25.85 -1.51
C GLY A 250 -14.40 25.56 -1.99
N GLY A 251 -14.60 24.57 -2.87
CA GLY A 251 -15.93 24.09 -3.28
C GLY A 251 -16.66 23.32 -2.18
N LEU A 252 -15.95 22.85 -1.15
CA LEU A 252 -16.51 22.18 0.03
C LEU A 252 -16.97 23.16 1.13
N LYS A 253 -17.07 24.46 0.82
CA LYS A 253 -17.52 25.50 1.77
C LYS A 253 -19.04 25.66 1.85
N ASN A 254 -19.83 24.87 1.13
CA ASN A 254 -21.29 24.93 1.17
C ASN A 254 -21.87 23.59 1.60
#